data_AF-A0A661QZY1-F1
#
_entry.id   AF-A0A661QZY1-F1
#
_cell.length_a   1.000
_cell.length_b   1.000
_cell.length_c   1.000
_cell.angle_alpha   90.00
_cell.angle_beta   90.00
_cell.angle_gamma   90.00
#
_symmetry.space_group_name_H-M   'P 1'
#
loop_
_entity.id
_entity.type
_entity.pdbx_description
1 polymer ?
#
loop_
_entity_poly.entity_id
_entity_poly.type
_entity_poly.pdbx_seq_one_letter_code
_entity_poly.pdbx_strand_id
1 'polypeptide(L)'
;DEEIVDRILELTDGHPYYTQKFCHELWYVGKLKGSLTLKDVEEAFSRLVIESEASYIEIWDSLPLSQKKVLLAIARGEKDLYSTNFLIKYGFSSASQVQYSVRALREKELVHRINGSYEVSDPFMGHWLLWRFGSG
;
A
#
# COMPACT_ATOMS: atom_id res chain seq x y z
N ASP A 1 -24.91 4.51 -1.50
CA ASP A 1 -24.81 3.57 -0.36
C ASP A 1 -23.63 3.95 0.49
N GLU A 2 -23.84 4.04 1.80
CA GLU A 2 -22.79 4.36 2.78
C GLU A 2 -21.66 3.32 2.73
N GLU A 3 -22.03 2.04 2.60
CA GLU A 3 -21.11 0.90 2.48
C GLU A 3 -20.12 1.04 1.30
N ILE A 4 -20.56 1.59 0.16
CA ILE A 4 -19.69 1.83 -1.00
C ILE A 4 -18.68 2.95 -0.69
N VAL A 5 -19.13 4.01 -0.01
CA VAL A 5 -18.26 5.15 0.34
C VAL A 5 -17.21 4.71 1.36
N ASP A 6 -17.63 3.99 2.39
CA ASP A 6 -16.72 3.43 3.40
C ASP A 6 -15.67 2.54 2.75
N ARG A 7 -16.11 1.66 1.83
CA ARG A 7 -15.19 0.76 1.13
C ARG A 7 -14.17 1.49 0.26
N ILE A 8 -14.57 2.59 -0.40
CA ILE A 8 -13.65 3.45 -1.17
C ILE A 8 -12.61 4.08 -0.25
N LEU A 9 -13.03 4.60 0.90
CA LEU A 9 -12.13 5.25 1.86
C LEU A 9 -11.16 4.23 2.47
N GLU A 10 -11.62 3.03 2.80
CA GLU A 10 -10.76 1.93 3.27
C GLU A 10 -9.69 1.57 2.24
N LEU A 11 -10.07 1.35 0.98
CA LEU A 11 -9.14 0.94 -0.09
C LEU A 11 -8.12 2.01 -0.48
N THR A 12 -8.36 3.26 -0.09
CA THR A 12 -7.52 4.41 -0.43
C THR A 12 -6.85 5.03 0.79
N ASP A 13 -7.06 4.47 1.98
CA ASP A 13 -6.70 5.06 3.28
C ASP A 13 -7.16 6.53 3.42
N GLY A 14 -8.26 6.89 2.75
CA GLY A 14 -8.74 8.28 2.67
C GLY A 14 -7.78 9.26 2.01
N HIS A 15 -6.73 8.79 1.32
CA HIS A 15 -5.74 9.65 0.69
C HIS A 15 -6.40 10.42 -0.47
N PRO A 16 -6.37 11.78 -0.48
CA PRO A 16 -7.18 12.58 -1.41
C PRO A 16 -6.96 12.25 -2.88
N TYR A 17 -5.71 12.14 -3.32
CA TYR A 17 -5.36 11.81 -4.71
C TYR A 17 -5.91 10.44 -5.14
N TYR A 18 -5.66 9.38 -4.37
CA TYR A 18 -6.10 8.02 -4.69
C TYR A 18 -7.61 7.86 -4.56
N THR A 19 -8.23 8.50 -3.57
CA THR A 19 -9.70 8.59 -3.43
C THR A 19 -10.31 9.21 -4.69
N GLN A 20 -9.80 10.36 -5.14
CA GLN A 20 -10.30 11.03 -6.34
C GLN A 20 -10.09 10.17 -7.59
N LYS A 21 -8.89 9.60 -7.77
CA LYS A 21 -8.57 8.73 -8.90
C LYS A 21 -9.51 7.53 -8.95
N PHE A 22 -9.77 6.91 -7.79
CA PHE A 22 -10.65 5.76 -7.71
C PHE A 22 -12.12 6.13 -7.97
N CYS A 23 -12.61 7.22 -7.37
CA CYS A 23 -13.95 7.73 -7.64
C CYS A 23 -14.17 8.07 -9.12
N HIS A 24 -13.16 8.60 -9.82
CA HIS A 24 -13.24 8.86 -11.26
C HIS A 24 -13.46 7.58 -12.06
N GLU A 25 -12.75 6.49 -11.73
CA GLU A 25 -12.93 5.20 -12.38
C GLU A 25 -14.34 4.62 -12.10
N LEU A 26 -14.79 4.70 -10.86
CA LEU A 26 -16.13 4.23 -10.47
C LEU A 26 -17.24 5.05 -11.11
N TRP A 27 -17.05 6.35 -11.34
CA TRP A 27 -18.00 7.17 -12.06
C TRP A 27 -18.26 6.64 -13.48
N TYR A 28 -17.21 6.20 -14.19
CA TYR A 28 -17.36 5.64 -15.54
C TYR A 28 -18.16 4.32 -15.50
N VAL A 29 -17.85 3.43 -14.56
CA VAL A 29 -18.58 2.17 -14.35
C VAL A 29 -20.05 2.43 -14.01
N GLY A 30 -20.31 3.32 -13.06
CA GLY A 30 -21.66 3.70 -12.65
C GLY A 30 -22.46 4.36 -13.78
N LYS A 31 -21.81 5.18 -14.61
CA LYS A 31 -22.45 5.81 -15.78
C LYS A 31 -22.91 4.78 -16.82
N LEU A 32 -22.17 3.70 -17.02
CA LEU A 32 -22.54 2.63 -17.95
C LEU A 32 -23.64 1.70 -17.40
N LYS A 33 -23.58 1.39 -16.09
CA LYS A 33 -24.50 0.41 -15.46
C LYS A 33 -25.76 1.03 -14.86
N GLY A 34 -25.77 2.33 -14.58
CA GLY A 34 -26.85 3.04 -13.88
C GLY A 34 -26.82 2.91 -12.35
N SER A 35 -26.00 2.00 -11.81
CA SER A 35 -25.76 1.81 -10.37
C SER A 35 -24.37 1.21 -10.14
N LEU A 36 -23.85 1.36 -8.92
CA LEU A 36 -22.62 0.69 -8.47
C LEU A 36 -22.97 -0.36 -7.40
N THR A 37 -22.30 -1.50 -7.46
CA THR A 37 -22.30 -2.53 -6.42
C THR A 37 -20.92 -2.62 -5.76
N LEU A 38 -20.81 -3.24 -4.58
CA LEU A 38 -19.50 -3.51 -3.96
C LEU A 38 -18.57 -4.34 -4.87
N LYS A 39 -19.13 -5.25 -5.65
CA LYS A 39 -18.35 -6.04 -6.61
C LYS A 39 -17.70 -5.13 -7.67
N ASP A 40 -18.44 -4.12 -8.14
CA ASP A 40 -17.89 -3.14 -9.09
C ASP A 40 -16.75 -2.34 -8.49
N VAL A 41 -16.85 -2.02 -7.19
CA VAL A 41 -15.79 -1.33 -6.42
C VAL A 41 -14.52 -2.18 -6.40
N GLU A 42 -14.61 -3.44 -5.98
CA GLU A 42 -13.46 -4.35 -5.92
C GLU A 42 -12.82 -4.60 -7.30
N GLU A 43 -13.64 -4.78 -8.34
CA GLU A 43 -13.15 -5.00 -9.71
C GLU A 43 -12.47 -3.75 -10.28
N ALA A 44 -13.02 -2.56 -10.03
CA ALA A 44 -12.40 -1.29 -10.43
C ALA A 44 -11.09 -1.04 -9.68
N PHE A 45 -11.06 -1.29 -8.37
CA PHE A 45 -9.86 -1.14 -7.57
C PHE A 45 -8.74 -2.07 -8.06
N SER A 46 -9.06 -3.34 -8.25
CA SER A 46 -8.10 -4.34 -8.74
C SER A 46 -7.51 -3.94 -10.09
N ARG A 47 -8.34 -3.38 -10.99
CA ARG A 47 -7.87 -2.84 -12.29
C ARG A 47 -6.89 -1.69 -12.10
N LEU A 48 -7.19 -0.70 -11.25
CA LEU A 48 -6.28 0.43 -10.99
C LEU A 48 -4.92 0.00 -10.41
N VAL A 49 -4.94 -1.02 -9.55
CA VAL A 49 -3.72 -1.61 -8.99
C VAL A 49 -2.91 -2.32 -10.08
N ILE A 50 -3.56 -3.12 -10.94
CA ILE A 50 -2.91 -3.83 -12.06
C ILE A 50 -2.36 -2.84 -13.10
N GLU A 51 -3.09 -1.77 -13.42
CA GLU A 51 -2.61 -0.71 -14.34
C GLU A 51 -1.32 -0.05 -13.85
N SER A 52 -1.13 0.00 -12.53
CA SER A 52 0.04 0.58 -11.89
C SER A 52 1.13 -0.48 -11.59
N GLU A 53 0.90 -1.76 -11.88
CA GLU A 53 1.80 -2.86 -11.51
C GLU A 53 3.19 -2.70 -12.14
N ALA A 54 3.28 -2.30 -13.41
CA ALA A 54 4.57 -2.19 -14.09
C ALA A 54 5.53 -1.21 -13.39
N SER A 55 5.01 -0.06 -12.93
CA SER A 55 5.82 0.91 -12.18
C SER A 55 6.15 0.40 -10.77
N TYR A 56 5.22 -0.31 -10.12
CA TYR A 56 5.49 -0.91 -8.82
C TYR A 56 6.56 -2.01 -8.87
N ILE A 57 6.60 -2.81 -9.93
CA ILE A 57 7.65 -3.79 -10.18
C ILE A 57 9.01 -3.11 -10.35
N GLU A 58 9.08 -2.05 -11.16
CA GLU A 58 10.33 -1.29 -11.36
C GLU A 58 10.86 -0.70 -10.05
N ILE A 59 9.97 -0.06 -9.28
CA ILE A 59 10.30 0.46 -7.95
C ILE A 59 10.78 -0.67 -7.07
N TRP A 60 10.01 -1.76 -6.96
CA TRP A 60 10.35 -2.90 -6.11
C TRP A 60 11.71 -3.47 -6.48
N ASP A 61 11.98 -3.75 -7.74
CA ASP A 61 13.23 -4.37 -8.19
C ASP A 61 14.46 -3.48 -7.99
N SER A 62 14.27 -2.15 -7.92
CA SER A 62 15.34 -1.22 -7.54
C SER A 62 15.73 -1.27 -6.05
N LEU A 63 14.88 -1.84 -5.18
CA LEU A 63 15.09 -1.83 -3.74
C LEU A 63 16.02 -2.97 -3.28
N PRO A 64 17.04 -2.68 -2.45
CA PRO A 64 17.77 -3.70 -1.71
C PRO A 64 16.84 -4.56 -0.84
N LEU A 65 17.24 -5.81 -0.58
CA LEU A 65 16.44 -6.78 0.19
C LEU A 65 16.00 -6.25 1.55
N SER A 66 16.86 -5.51 2.26
CA SER A 66 16.51 -4.92 3.56
C SER A 66 15.40 -3.87 3.44
N GLN A 67 15.40 -3.05 2.37
CA GLN A 67 14.34 -2.07 2.10
C GLN A 67 13.03 -2.77 1.70
N LYS A 68 13.09 -3.80 0.83
CA LYS A 68 11.95 -4.65 0.48
C LYS A 68 11.26 -5.24 1.71
N LYS A 69 12.05 -5.80 2.63
CA LYS A 69 11.55 -6.36 3.90
C LYS A 69 10.82 -5.33 4.76
N VAL A 70 11.40 -4.15 4.96
CA VAL A 70 10.76 -3.07 5.73
C VAL A 70 9.48 -2.59 5.06
N LEU A 71 9.52 -2.37 3.74
CA LEU A 71 8.36 -1.88 2.98
C LEU A 71 7.18 -2.87 3.06
N LEU A 72 7.44 -4.17 2.86
CA LEU A 72 6.43 -5.20 3.00
C LEU A 72 5.93 -5.35 4.44
N ALA A 73 6.79 -5.15 5.44
CA ALA A 73 6.39 -5.16 6.84
C ALA A 73 5.41 -4.03 7.17
N ILE A 74 5.71 -2.81 6.67
CA ILE A 74 4.83 -1.65 6.79
C ILE A 74 3.50 -1.91 6.09
N ALA A 75 3.51 -2.45 4.86
CA ALA A 75 2.29 -2.82 4.14
C ALA A 75 1.43 -3.85 4.89
N ARG A 76 2.05 -4.71 5.71
CA ARG A 76 1.36 -5.68 6.59
C ARG A 76 0.85 -5.08 7.91
N GLY A 77 1.04 -3.78 8.13
CA GLY A 77 0.59 -3.08 9.33
C GLY A 77 1.54 -3.19 10.54
N GLU A 78 2.81 -3.57 10.33
CA GLU A 78 3.79 -3.58 11.43
C GLU A 78 4.08 -2.16 11.94
N LYS A 79 3.84 -1.93 13.23
CA LYS A 79 4.07 -0.63 13.87
C LYS A 79 5.40 -0.56 14.62
N ASP A 80 5.84 -1.67 15.22
CA ASP A 80 7.02 -1.74 16.09
C ASP A 80 8.29 -2.19 15.36
N LEU A 81 8.68 -1.45 14.32
CA LEU A 81 9.78 -1.79 13.39
C LEU A 81 11.16 -1.95 14.06
N TYR A 82 11.34 -1.48 15.29
CA TYR A 82 12.62 -1.53 16.00
C TYR A 82 12.63 -2.52 17.18
N SER A 83 11.52 -3.25 17.40
CA SER A 83 11.43 -4.24 18.47
C SER A 83 12.28 -5.48 18.16
N THR A 84 12.75 -6.17 19.21
CA THR A 84 13.44 -7.46 19.06
C THR A 84 12.60 -8.48 18.30
N ASN A 85 11.29 -8.51 18.56
CA ASN A 85 10.35 -9.39 17.86
C ASN A 85 10.32 -9.09 16.35
N PHE A 86 10.29 -7.83 15.96
CA PHE A 86 10.35 -7.43 14.55
C PHE A 86 11.68 -7.87 13.90
N LEU A 87 12.81 -7.60 14.56
CA LEU A 87 14.13 -7.97 14.04
C LEU A 87 14.23 -9.47 13.79
N ILE A 88 13.73 -10.29 14.72
CA ILE A 88 13.69 -11.76 14.57
C ILE A 88 12.73 -12.14 13.44
N LYS A 89 11.48 -11.64 13.44
CA LYS A 89 10.44 -11.99 12.47
C LYS A 89 10.86 -11.69 11.03
N TYR A 90 11.54 -10.57 10.79
CA TYR A 90 11.97 -10.15 9.45
C TYR A 90 13.45 -10.42 9.16
N GLY A 91 14.20 -11.00 10.11
CA GLY A 91 15.59 -11.40 9.95
C GLY A 91 16.54 -10.22 9.74
N PHE A 92 16.48 -9.22 10.62
CA PHE A 92 17.42 -8.10 10.70
C PHE A 92 18.44 -8.34 11.82
N SER A 93 19.69 -7.96 11.58
CA SER A 93 20.77 -8.15 12.58
C SER A 93 20.77 -7.06 13.66
N SER A 94 20.21 -5.88 13.37
CA SER A 94 20.18 -4.74 14.30
C SER A 94 19.10 -3.73 13.94
N ALA A 95 18.68 -2.93 14.93
CA ALA A 95 17.78 -1.80 14.71
C ALA A 95 18.37 -0.75 13.76
N SER A 96 19.69 -0.55 13.75
CA SER A 96 20.38 0.38 12.84
C SER A 96 20.19 0.00 11.37
N GLN A 97 20.17 -1.30 11.04
CA GLN A 97 19.88 -1.78 9.69
C GLN A 97 18.45 -1.41 9.26
N VAL A 98 17.48 -1.55 10.17
CA VAL A 98 16.08 -1.13 9.92
C VAL A 98 15.99 0.38 9.76
N GLN A 99 16.67 1.16 10.61
CA GLN A 99 16.69 2.62 10.52
C GLN A 99 17.23 3.11 9.17
N TYR A 100 18.31 2.50 8.67
CA TYR A 100 18.84 2.79 7.34
C TYR A 100 17.80 2.51 6.25
N SER A 101 17.13 1.35 6.30
CA SER A 101 16.10 0.99 5.33
C SER A 101 14.89 1.93 5.37
N VAL A 102 14.39 2.27 6.55
CA VAL A 102 13.30 3.24 6.73
C VAL A 102 13.71 4.60 6.16
N ARG A 103 14.92 5.08 6.47
CA ARG A 103 15.42 6.36 5.94
C ARG A 103 15.46 6.36 4.41
N ALA A 104 16.03 5.32 3.80
CA ALA A 104 16.11 5.23 2.34
C ALA A 104 14.73 5.16 1.67
N LEU A 105 13.77 4.43 2.27
CA LEU A 105 12.40 4.38 1.76
C LEU A 105 11.70 5.74 1.85
N ARG A 106 11.94 6.51 2.92
CA ARG A 106 11.42 7.88 3.06
C ARG A 106 12.04 8.85 2.06
N GLU A 107 13.34 8.75 1.81
CA GLU A 107 14.04 9.57 0.81
C GLU A 107 13.54 9.28 -0.62
N LYS A 108 13.03 8.07 -0.87
CA LYS A 108 12.34 7.67 -2.10
C LYS A 108 10.83 7.97 -2.10
N GLU A 109 10.32 8.61 -1.04
CA GLU A 109 8.89 8.91 -0.83
C GLU A 109 7.97 7.68 -0.81
N LEU A 110 8.50 6.47 -0.62
CA LEU A 110 7.72 5.22 -0.61
C LEU A 110 6.99 4.98 0.71
N VAL A 111 7.48 5.58 1.79
CA VAL A 111 6.83 5.53 3.10
C VAL A 111 6.83 6.91 3.74
N HIS A 112 5.78 7.19 4.51
CA HIS A 112 5.65 8.41 5.28
C HIS A 112 5.28 8.08 6.73
N ARG A 113 5.39 9.06 7.63
CA ARG A 113 5.15 8.85 9.06
C ARG A 113 3.87 9.57 9.46
N ILE A 114 2.90 8.83 9.97
CA ILE A 114 1.62 9.35 10.50
C ILE A 114 1.46 8.84 11.93
N ASN A 115 1.12 9.73 12.86
CA ASN A 115 0.80 9.39 14.26
C ASN A 115 1.83 8.48 14.95
N GLY A 116 3.10 8.59 14.58
CA GLY A 116 4.20 7.81 15.15
C GLY A 116 4.54 6.51 14.41
N SER A 117 3.64 5.97 13.58
CA SER A 117 3.85 4.81 12.71
C SER A 117 4.24 5.18 11.28
N TYR A 118 4.78 4.21 10.54
CA TYR A 118 5.04 4.35 9.11
C TYR A 118 3.94 3.69 8.29
N GLU A 119 3.61 4.32 7.17
CA GLU A 119 2.60 3.86 6.20
C GLU A 119 3.18 3.94 4.79
N VAL A 120 2.70 3.08 3.88
CA VAL A 120 3.07 3.15 2.46
C VAL A 120 2.43 4.40 1.88
N SER A 121 3.20 5.24 1.18
CA SER A 121 2.67 6.51 0.65
C SER A 121 1.62 6.34 -0.42
N ASP A 122 1.76 5.29 -1.23
CA ASP A 122 0.77 4.89 -2.23
C ASP A 122 -0.06 3.71 -1.69
N PRO A 123 -1.36 3.90 -1.36
CA PRO A 123 -2.22 2.84 -0.88
C PRO A 123 -2.40 1.74 -1.93
N PHE A 124 -2.44 2.07 -3.23
CA PHE A 124 -2.51 1.07 -4.31
C PHE A 124 -1.24 0.21 -4.35
N MET A 125 -0.07 0.81 -4.10
CA MET A 125 1.18 0.06 -3.95
C MET A 125 1.13 -0.84 -2.71
N GLY A 126 0.59 -0.35 -1.59
CA GLY A 126 0.36 -1.15 -0.38
C GLY A 126 -0.48 -2.40 -0.67
N HIS A 127 -1.60 -2.23 -1.36
CA HIS A 127 -2.45 -3.34 -1.82
C HIS A 127 -1.73 -4.27 -2.80
N TRP A 128 -0.98 -3.72 -3.76
CA TRP A 128 -0.17 -4.52 -4.68
C TRP A 128 0.85 -5.39 -3.95
N LEU A 129 1.56 -4.85 -2.96
CA LEU A 129 2.53 -5.61 -2.15
C LEU A 129 1.87 -6.79 -1.42
N LEU A 130 0.69 -6.57 -0.85
CA LEU A 130 -0.08 -7.61 -0.17
C LEU A 130 -0.63 -8.65 -1.15
N TRP A 131 -1.14 -8.25 -2.31
CA TRP A 131 -1.60 -9.20 -3.32
C TRP A 131 -0.43 -10.02 -3.91
N ARG A 132 0.72 -9.39 -4.17
CA ARG A 132 1.88 -10.02 -4.82
C ARG A 132 2.68 -10.92 -3.88
N PHE A 133 2.80 -10.54 -2.61
CA PHE A 133 3.68 -11.17 -1.61
C PHE A 133 2.95 -11.60 -0.33
N GLY A 134 1.61 -11.54 -0.30
CA GLY A 134 0.77 -11.91 0.84
C GLY A 134 0.51 -13.41 1.01
N SER A 135 1.15 -14.26 0.21
CA SER A 135 1.22 -15.69 0.50
C SER A 135 2.28 -15.94 1.59
N GLY A 136 1.89 -15.75 2.84
CA GLY A 136 2.68 -16.05 4.04
C GLY A 136 1.80 -16.16 5.27
#